data_AF-A0A9E4P9T8-F1
#
_entry.id   AF-A0A9E4P9T8-F1
#
_cell.length_a   1.000
_cell.length_b   1.000
_cell.length_c   1.000
_cell.angle_alpha   90.00
_cell.angle_beta   90.00
_cell.angle_gamma   90.00
#
_symmetry.space_group_name_H-M   'P 1'
#
loop_
_entity.id
_entity.type
_entity.pdbx_description
1 polymer ?
#
loop_
_entity_poly.entity_id
_entity_poly.type
_entity_poly.pdbx_seq_one_letter_code
_entity_poly.pdbx_strand_id
1 'polypeptide(L)'
;MGMEWAWLLPAVCTGAFAVVAALGRWLPGRGSLLAIGAIGTAFVLFWFVMADVVGDGPGSFSRAWFDSGDVTVRLGMRVDKLAI
;
A
#
# COMPACT_ATOMS: atom_id res chain seq x y z
N MET A 1 2.60 15.31 1.51
CA MET A 1 2.26 14.69 0.19
C MET A 1 2.32 13.17 0.28
N GLY A 2 3.30 12.58 0.96
CA GLY A 2 3.42 11.13 1.18
C GLY A 2 2.19 10.46 1.80
N MET A 3 1.38 11.16 2.59
CA MET A 3 0.12 10.61 3.15
C MET A 3 -0.83 10.05 2.08
N GLU A 4 -0.92 10.69 0.91
CA GLU A 4 -1.71 10.23 -0.23
C GLU A 4 -1.19 8.90 -0.80
N TRP A 5 0.10 8.62 -0.62
CA TRP A 5 0.78 7.45 -1.16
C TRP A 5 0.76 6.27 -0.19
N ALA A 6 0.23 6.45 1.03
CA ALA A 6 0.17 5.40 2.04
C ALA A 6 -0.57 4.15 1.55
N TRP A 7 -1.62 4.32 0.73
CA TRP A 7 -2.35 3.18 0.18
C TRP A 7 -1.58 2.42 -0.91
N LEU A 8 -0.55 3.03 -1.50
CA LEU A 8 0.29 2.39 -2.51
C LEU A 8 1.24 1.36 -1.90
N LEU A 9 1.58 1.49 -0.61
CA LEU A 9 2.44 0.54 0.10
C LEU A 9 1.95 -0.91 -0.04
N PRO A 10 0.71 -1.26 0.37
CA PRO A 10 0.17 -2.59 0.14
C PRO A 10 -0.19 -2.84 -1.33
N ALA A 11 -0.59 -1.82 -2.09
CA ALA A 11 -1.01 -1.99 -3.47
C ALA A 11 0.13 -2.43 -4.39
N VAL A 12 1.35 -1.91 -4.20
CA VAL A 12 2.54 -2.27 -4.98
C VAL A 12 2.92 -3.73 -4.73
N CYS A 13 2.94 -4.17 -3.47
CA CYS A 13 3.21 -5.56 -3.12
C CYS A 13 2.13 -6.52 -3.64
N THR A 14 0.86 -6.15 -3.49
CA THR A 14 -0.27 -6.96 -3.97
C THR A 14 -0.28 -7.04 -5.50
N GLY A 15 0.02 -5.94 -6.18
CA GLY A 15 0.16 -5.90 -7.64
C GLY A 15 1.30 -6.78 -8.12
N ALA A 16 2.46 -6.73 -7.45
CA ALA A 16 3.58 -7.61 -7.75
C ALA A 16 3.20 -9.09 -7.57
N PHE A 17 2.51 -9.44 -6.49
CA PHE A 17 2.00 -10.79 -6.30
C PHE A 17 1.06 -11.20 -7.44
N ALA A 18 0.11 -10.36 -7.84
CA ALA A 18 -0.82 -10.66 -8.93
C ALA A 18 -0.08 -10.88 -10.27
N VAL A 19 0.92 -10.04 -10.57
CA VAL A 19 1.77 -10.18 -11.76
C VAL A 19 2.55 -11.48 -11.72
N VAL A 20 3.16 -11.83 -10.59
CA VAL A 20 3.91 -13.09 -10.45
C VAL A 20 2.98 -14.30 -10.53
N ALA A 21 1.78 -14.23 -9.94
CA ALA A 21 0.80 -15.32 -10.01
C ALA A 21 0.31 -15.56 -11.44
N ALA A 22 0.04 -14.50 -12.20
CA ALA A 22 -0.47 -14.59 -13.57
C ALA A 22 0.62 -14.92 -14.61
N LEU A 23 1.80 -14.31 -14.47
CA LEU A 23 2.84 -14.32 -15.50
C LEU A 23 4.14 -15.00 -15.05
N GLY A 24 4.23 -15.51 -13.81
CA GLY A 24 5.47 -16.02 -13.22
C GLY A 24 6.13 -17.17 -13.99
N ARG A 25 5.36 -17.90 -14.81
CA ARG A 25 5.90 -18.94 -15.71
C ARG A 25 6.68 -18.38 -16.90
N TRP A 26 6.42 -17.13 -17.30
CA TRP A 26 7.11 -16.43 -18.40
C TRP A 26 8.20 -15.48 -17.91
N LEU A 27 8.24 -15.15 -16.61
CA LEU A 27 9.26 -14.25 -16.08
C LEU A 27 10.58 -14.98 -15.75
N PRO A 28 11.74 -14.41 -16.13
CA PRO A 28 13.04 -14.93 -15.71
C PRO A 28 13.15 -14.87 -14.18
N GLY A 29 13.62 -15.96 -13.57
CA GLY A 29 13.71 -16.07 -12.10
C GLY A 29 12.35 -16.22 -11.38
N ARG A 30 11.27 -16.58 -12.10
CA ARG A 30 9.92 -16.80 -11.56
C ARG A 30 9.36 -15.59 -10.78
N GLY A 31 9.76 -14.38 -11.16
CA GLY A 31 9.27 -13.15 -10.54
C GLY A 31 10.04 -12.70 -9.29
N SER A 32 11.16 -13.34 -8.94
CA SER A 32 11.99 -12.93 -7.79
C SER A 32 12.45 -11.47 -7.88
N LEU A 33 12.94 -11.05 -9.05
CA LEU A 33 13.37 -9.66 -9.29
C LEU A 33 12.22 -8.67 -9.15
N LEU A 34 11.02 -9.04 -9.61
CA LEU A 34 9.83 -8.21 -9.53
C LEU A 34 9.37 -8.04 -8.07
N ALA A 35 9.37 -9.12 -7.29
CA ALA A 35 9.02 -9.10 -5.88
C ALA A 35 10.03 -8.25 -5.07
N ILE A 36 11.33 -8.43 -5.30
CA ILE A 36 12.37 -7.64 -4.65
C ILE A 36 12.24 -6.16 -5.02
N GLY A 37 12.00 -5.85 -6.30
CA GLY A 37 11.75 -4.50 -6.76
C GLY A 37 10.54 -3.87 -6.09
N ALA A 38 9.42 -4.59 -6.01
CA ALA A 38 8.20 -4.13 -5.36
C ALA A 38 8.39 -3.83 -3.87
N ILE A 39 9.08 -4.71 -3.14
CA ILE A 39 9.41 -4.48 -1.73
C ILE A 39 10.34 -3.27 -1.58
N GLY A 40 11.35 -3.14 -2.44
CA GLY A 40 12.25 -1.99 -2.45
C GLY A 40 11.51 -0.67 -2.74
N THR A 41 10.59 -0.66 -3.70
CA THR A 41 9.76 0.51 -3.99
C THR A 41 8.83 0.84 -2.82
N ALA A 42 8.18 -0.16 -2.22
CA ALA A 42 7.34 0.05 -1.04
C ALA A 42 8.16 0.60 0.14
N PHE A 43 9.39 0.12 0.34
CA PHE A 43 10.30 0.62 1.37
C PHE A 43 10.70 2.08 1.15
N VAL A 44 10.96 2.49 -0.11
CA VAL A 44 11.24 3.89 -0.43
C VAL A 44 10.00 4.77 -0.20
N LEU A 45 8.81 4.31 -0.60
CA LEU A 45 7.55 5.01 -0.34
C LEU A 45 7.27 5.17 1.16
N PHE A 46 7.65 4.17 1.96
CA PHE A 46 7.47 4.19 3.41
C PHE A 46 8.19 5.37 4.06
N TRP A 47 9.41 5.69 3.65
CA TRP A 47 10.13 6.85 4.20
C TRP A 47 9.42 8.17 3.96
N PHE A 48 8.78 8.34 2.79
CA PHE A 48 7.98 9.55 2.50
C PHE A 48 6.73 9.64 3.38
N VAL A 49 6.04 8.52 3.58
CA VAL A 49 4.87 8.45 4.49
C VAL A 49 5.30 8.74 5.92
N MET A 50 6.43 8.16 6.36
CA MET A 50 6.94 8.39 7.71
C MET A 50 7.31 9.86 7.94
N ALA A 51 8.00 10.49 6.99
CA ALA A 51 8.39 11.89 7.10
C ALA A 51 7.18 12.81 7.30
N ASP A 52 6.11 12.59 6.53
CA ASP A 52 4.85 13.32 6.69
C ASP A 52 4.21 13.04 8.07
N VAL A 53 4.22 11.80 8.60
CA VAL A 53 3.63 11.54 9.94
C VAL A 53 4.43 12.17 11.08
N VAL A 54 5.75 12.25 10.94
CA VAL A 54 6.62 12.93 11.91
C VAL A 54 6.45 14.46 11.83
N GLY A 55 6.29 15.00 10.62
CA GLY A 55 6.17 16.45 10.38
C GLY A 55 4.77 17.01 10.63
N ASP A 56 3.76 16.40 10.02
CA ASP A 56 2.38 16.90 9.97
C ASP A 56 1.43 16.15 10.95
N GLY A 57 1.85 14.97 11.44
CA GLY A 57 1.07 14.15 12.36
C GLY A 57 0.27 13.02 11.69
N PRO A 58 -0.60 12.32 12.44
CA PRO A 58 -1.31 11.14 11.93
C PRO A 58 -2.32 11.50 10.83
N GLY A 59 -2.38 10.65 9.80
CA GLY A 59 -3.28 10.79 8.65
C GLY A 59 -4.28 9.63 8.55
N SER A 60 -5.45 9.88 7.96
CA SER A 60 -6.40 8.81 7.66
C SER A 60 -7.11 9.04 6.35
N PHE A 61 -7.28 7.97 5.57
CA PHE A 61 -8.04 7.96 4.34
C PHE A 61 -9.05 6.82 4.39
N SER A 62 -10.30 7.07 3.98
CA SER A 62 -11.31 6.03 3.88
C SER A 62 -12.30 6.29 2.74
N ARG A 63 -12.71 5.22 2.06
CA ARG A 63 -13.76 5.19 1.05
C ARG A 63 -14.90 4.29 1.50
N ALA A 64 -16.13 4.62 1.12
CA ALA A 64 -17.26 3.72 1.31
C ALA A 64 -17.02 2.44 0.49
N TRP A 65 -17.10 1.29 1.16
CA TRP A 65 -16.98 -0.03 0.53
C TRP A 65 -18.34 -0.67 0.33
N PHE A 66 -19.21 -0.53 1.33
CA PHE A 66 -20.56 -1.06 1.31
C PHE A 66 -21.48 -0.12 2.07
N ASP A 67 -22.67 0.11 1.53
CA ASP A 67 -23.71 0.91 2.16
C ASP A 67 -25.02 0.13 2.07
N SER A 68 -25.67 -0.06 3.21
CA SER A 68 -26.96 -0.77 3.29
C SER A 68 -27.80 -0.21 4.42
N GLY A 69 -28.83 0.55 4.04
CA GLY A 69 -29.76 1.16 4.99
C GLY A 69 -29.01 2.12 5.92
N ASP A 70 -28.92 1.75 7.20
CA ASP A 70 -28.26 2.56 8.23
C ASP A 70 -26.78 2.19 8.46
N VAL A 71 -26.25 1.18 7.76
CA VAL A 71 -24.87 0.70 7.94
C VAL A 71 -24.02 1.07 6.73
N THR A 72 -23.11 2.02 6.94
CA THR A 72 -22.03 2.34 5.99
C THR A 72 -20.71 1.72 6.47
N VAL A 73 -20.22 0.73 5.73
CA VAL A 73 -18.89 0.14 5.93
C VAL A 73 -17.88 0.89 5.06
N ARG A 74 -16.84 1.43 5.69
CA ARG A 74 -15.76 2.16 5.01
C ARG A 74 -14.47 1.35 5.06
N LEU A 75 -13.82 1.19 3.91
CA LEU A 75 -12.46 0.67 3.81
C LEU A 75 -11.49 1.83 3.72
N GLY A 76 -10.41 1.74 4.48
CA GLY A 76 -9.45 2.81 4.57
C GLY A 76 -8.19 2.40 5.31
N MET A 77 -7.27 3.34 5.41
CA MET A 77 -6.06 3.21 6.22
C MET A 77 -5.98 4.40 7.17
N ARG A 78 -5.66 4.09 8.42
CA ARG A 78 -5.22 5.06 9.40
C ARG A 78 -3.72 4.86 9.57
N VAL A 79 -2.95 5.93 9.38
CA VAL A 79 -1.50 5.94 9.52
C VAL A 79 -1.18 6.84 10.70
N ASP A 80 -0.69 6.23 11.77
CA ASP A 80 -0.27 6.91 12.98
C ASP A 80 1.09 6.35 13.45
N LYS A 81 1.59 6.83 14.58
CA LYS A 81 2.92 6.46 15.08
C LYS A 81 3.08 4.97 15.41
N LEU A 82 1.98 4.22 15.59
CA LEU A 82 2.01 2.77 15.78
C LEU A 82 2.06 2.01 14.45
N ALA A 83 1.62 2.65 13.37
CA ALA A 83 1.56 2.06 12.04
C ALA A 83 2.89 2.17 11.26
N ILE A 84 3.89 2.81 11.86
CA ILE A 84 5.21 3.12 11.29
C ILE A 84 6.27 2.27 11.97
#